data_AF-A0A4R3GMC0-F1
#
_entry.id   AF-A0A4R3GMC0-F1
#
_cell.length_a   1.000
_cell.length_b   1.000
_cell.length_c   1.000
_cell.angle_alpha   90.00
_cell.angle_beta   90.00
_cell.angle_gamma   90.00
#
_symmetry.space_group_name_H-M   'P 1'
#
loop_
_entity.id
_entity.type
_entity.pdbx_description
1 polymer ?
#
loop_
_entity_poly.entity_id
_entity_poly.type
_entity_poly.pdbx_seq_one_letter_code
_entity_poly.pdbx_strand_id
1 'polypeptide(L)' 'MSRTYTLQDLQSLSLSALHTLRGTLHRELALAAPHSQPAREIFASLDAVNRIIRQRTTGPRMG' A
#
# COMPACT_ATOMS: atom_id res chain seq x y z
N MET A 1 2.60 7.46 14.02
CA MET A 1 1.18 7.23 13.68
C MET A 1 1.12 6.05 12.73
N SER A 2 0.75 4.87 13.23
CA SER A 2 0.64 3.66 12.41
C SER A 2 -0.71 3.65 11.69
N ARG A 3 -0.74 4.16 10.46
CA ARG A 3 -1.91 4.02 9.59
C ARG A 3 -1.89 2.64 8.95
N THR A 4 -2.59 1.71 9.56
CA THR A 4 -3.00 0.48 8.89
C THR A 4 -4.13 0.84 7.94
N TYR A 5 -3.86 0.83 6.63
CA TYR A 5 -4.90 1.10 5.64
C TYR A 5 -5.76 -0.14 5.44
N THR A 6 -7.09 0.01 5.58
CA THR A 6 -8.00 -1.10 5.27
C THR A 6 -8.17 -1.25 3.77
N LEU A 7 -8.55 -2.46 3.33
CA LEU A 7 -8.84 -2.70 1.91
C LEU A 7 -9.96 -1.79 1.39
N GLN A 8 -10.95 -1.48 2.23
CA GLN A 8 -12.06 -0.61 1.87
C GLN A 8 -11.60 0.84 1.63
N ASP A 9 -10.69 1.36 2.48
CA ASP A 9 -10.10 2.68 2.29
C ASP A 9 -9.37 2.75 0.94
N LEU A 10 -8.56 1.74 0.65
CA LEU A 10 -7.77 1.67 -0.57
C LEU A 10 -8.61 1.45 -1.84
N GLN A 11 -9.76 0.77 -1.71
CA GLN A 11 -10.71 0.63 -2.80
C GLN A 11 -11.38 1.95 -3.20
N SER A 12 -11.52 2.89 -2.27
CA SER A 12 -12.07 4.23 -2.59
C SER A 12 -11.08 5.14 -3.34
N LEU A 13 -9.78 4.84 -3.29
CA LEU A 13 -8.74 5.66 -3.89
C LEU A 13 -8.64 5.46 -5.41
N SER A 14 -8.20 6.48 -6.14
CA SER A 14 -7.84 6.35 -7.56
C SER A 14 -6.52 5.60 -7.74
N LEU A 15 -6.24 5.07 -8.94
CA LEU A 15 -4.97 4.39 -9.22
C LEU A 15 -3.76 5.34 -9.03
N SER A 16 -3.88 6.60 -9.44
CA SER A 16 -2.86 7.63 -9.20
C SER A 16 -2.62 7.84 -7.70
N ALA A 17 -3.69 7.96 -6.91
CA ALA A 17 -3.59 8.11 -5.45
C ALA A 17 -2.92 6.88 -4.78
N LEU A 18 -3.18 5.67 -5.28
CA LEU A 18 -2.51 4.45 -4.80
C LEU A 18 -1.00 4.47 -5.10
N HIS A 19 -0.59 4.97 -6.26
CA HIS A 19 0.84 5.13 -6.59
C HIS A 19 1.52 6.17 -5.72
N THR A 20 0.87 7.31 -5.46
CA THR A 20 1.37 8.32 -4.50
C THR A 20 1.51 7.72 -3.10
N LEU A 21 0.48 7.01 -2.63
CA LEU A 21 0.49 6.36 -1.32
C LEU A 21 1.62 5.33 -1.20
N ARG A 22 1.85 4.52 -2.23
CA ARG A 22 2.97 3.59 -2.29
C ARG A 22 4.32 4.32 -2.13
N GLY A 23 4.50 5.44 -2.81
CA GLY A 23 5.71 6.27 -2.70
C GLY A 23 5.94 6.80 -1.29
N THR A 24 4.89 7.31 -0.65
CA THR A 24 4.94 7.79 0.74
C THR A 24 5.32 6.67 1.70
N LEU A 25 4.68 5.50 1.60
CA LEU A 25 4.98 4.36 2.47
C LEU A 25 6.42 3.85 2.29
N HIS A 26 6.96 3.84 1.07
CA HIS A 26 8.38 3.51 0.86
C HIS A 26 9.32 4.51 1.53
N ARG A 27 9.00 5.81 1.48
CA ARG A 27 9.78 6.84 2.16
C ARG A 27 9.72 6.67 3.68
N GLU A 28 8.54 6.41 4.23
CA GLU A 28 8.37 6.14 5.66
C GLU A 28 9.12 4.88 6.09
N LEU A 29 9.10 3.82 5.27
CA LEU A 29 9.86 2.60 5.54
C LEU A 29 11.36 2.86 5.59
N ALA A 30 11.89 3.70 4.69
CA ALA A 30 13.31 4.07 4.68
C ALA A 30 13.73 4.87 5.92
N LEU A 31 12.78 5.55 6.57
CA LEU A 31 13.00 6.31 7.81
C LEU A 31 12.73 5.47 9.07
N ALA A 32 12.01 4.36 8.95
CA ALA A 32 11.70 3.49 10.07
C ALA A 32 12.91 2.63 10.46
N ALA A 33 13.06 2.38 11.76
CA ALA A 33 14.09 1.48 12.25
C ALA A 33 13.87 0.06 11.68
N PRO A 34 14.92 -0.64 11.20
CA PRO A 34 14.79 -2.00 10.69
C PRO A 34 14.14 -2.95 11.71
N HIS A 35 13.27 -3.84 11.24
CA HIS A 35 12.56 -4.85 12.06
C HIS A 35 11.67 -4.30 13.20
N SER A 36 11.55 -2.98 13.33
CA SER A 36 10.69 -2.34 14.30
C SER A 36 9.22 -2.57 13.99
N GLN A 37 8.38 -2.47 15.02
CA GLN A 37 6.93 -2.58 14.87
C GLN A 37 6.36 -1.62 13.80
N PRO A 38 6.77 -0.33 13.74
CA PRO A 38 6.37 0.57 12.65
C PRO A 38 6.76 0.07 11.25
N ALA A 39 7.96 -0.50 11.09
CA ALA A 39 8.38 -1.03 9.80
C ALA A 39 7.49 -2.19 9.33
N ARG A 40 7.09 -3.08 10.26
CA ARG A 40 6.17 -4.20 9.96
C ARG A 40 4.79 -3.70 9.53
N GLU A 41 4.28 -2.68 10.19
CA GLU A 41 2.98 -2.08 9.86
C GLU A 41 3.00 -1.37 8.49
N ILE A 42 4.10 -0.66 8.18
CA ILE A 42 4.30 -0.05 6.86
C ILE A 42 4.40 -1.13 5.77
N PHE A 43 5.08 -2.26 6.04
CA PHE A 43 5.14 -3.40 5.12
C PHE A 43 3.75 -4.00 4.85
N ALA A 44 2.92 -4.18 5.87
CA ALA A 44 1.56 -4.68 5.71
C ALA A 44 0.70 -3.75 4.84
N SER A 45 0.79 -2.43 5.09
CA SER A 45 0.12 -1.42 4.27
C SER A 45 0.61 -1.40 2.81
N LEU A 46 1.93 -1.57 2.59
CA LEU A 46 2.50 -1.65 1.24
C LEU A 46 1.99 -2.87 0.47
N ASP A 47 1.86 -4.04 1.12
CA ASP A 47 1.34 -5.23 0.46
C ASP A 47 -0.13 -5.05 0.02
N ALA A 48 -0.97 -4.48 0.88
CA ALA A 48 -2.36 -4.17 0.55
C ALA A 48 -2.48 -3.21 -0.64
N VAL A 49 -1.68 -2.13 -0.67
CA VAL A 49 -1.63 -1.17 -1.78
C VAL A 49 -1.16 -1.86 -3.06
N ASN A 50 -0.08 -2.63 -3.02
CA ASN A 50 0.43 -3.36 -4.18
C ASN A 50 -0.56 -4.39 -4.71
N ARG A 51 -1.32 -5.05 -3.85
CA ARG A 51 -2.38 -5.99 -4.23
C ARG A 51 -3.49 -5.28 -5.01
N ILE A 52 -4.00 -4.14 -4.53
CA ILE A 52 -5.07 -3.40 -5.22
C ILE A 52 -4.56 -2.78 -6.53
N ILE A 53 -3.34 -2.23 -6.55
CA ILE A 53 -2.73 -1.75 -7.80
C ILE A 53 -2.70 -2.90 -8.81
N ARG A 54 -2.16 -4.07 -8.43
CA ARG A 54 -2.13 -5.24 -9.32
C ARG A 54 -3.52 -5.66 -9.80
N GLN A 55 -4.48 -5.81 -8.88
CA GLN A 55 -5.86 -6.17 -9.24
C GLN A 55 -6.47 -5.21 -10.27
N ARG A 56 -6.18 -3.91 -10.17
CA ARG A 56 -6.72 -2.89 -11.07
C ARG A 56 -5.95 -2.74 -12.38
N THR A 57 -4.63 -2.91 -12.38
CA THR A 57 -3.80 -2.81 -13.59
C THR A 57 -3.86 -4.06 -14.44
N THR A 58 -3.95 -5.25 -13.83
CA THR A 58 -4.06 -6.50 -14.60
C THR A 58 -5.48 -6.84 -15.04
N GLY A 59 -6.51 -6.22 -14.46
CA GLY A 59 -7.92 -6.50 -14.78
C GLY A 59 -8.31 -7.97 -14.60
N PRO A 60 -9.62 -8.30 -14.58
CA PRO A 60 -10.01 -9.70 -14.78
C PRO A 60 -9.63 -10.03 -16.22
N ARG A 61 -8.73 -10.99 -16.42
CA ARG A 61 -8.58 -11.64 -17.72
C ARG A 61 -9.91 -12.31 -18.01
N MET A 62 -10.79 -11.63 -18.75
CA MET A 62 -11.90 -12.28 -19.44
C MET A 62 -11.25 -13.23 -20.44
N GLY A 63 -11.16 -14.49 -20.04
CA GLY A 63 -10.88 -15.63 -20.92
C GLY A 63 -12.18 -16.33 -21.24
#